data_AF-A0A537E3T1-F1
#
_entry.id   AF-A0A537E3T1-F1
#
_cell.length_a   1.000
_cell.length_b   1.000
_cell.length_c   1.000
_cell.angle_alpha   90.00
_cell.angle_beta   90.00
_cell.angle_gamma   90.00
#
_symmetry.space_group_name_H-M   'P 1'
#
loop_
_entity.id
_entity.type
_entity.pdbx_description
1 polymer ?
#
loop_
_entity_poly.entity_id
_entity_poly.type
_entity_poly.pdbx_seq_one_letter_code
_entity_poly.pdbx_strand_id
1 'polypeptide(L)'
;MFQGKIVRLIAIEKKPEEALDALCARYRVERPILRIGLPKGEKRALGCYVHKERTIYMSSEEYLFDPYVLIHEFYHHLRHVDGKHRGTERHARDFALSFLRNAQRSGDRLL
;
A
#
# COMPACT_ATOMS: atom_id res chain seq x y z
N MET A 1 -4.82 17.46 0.34
CA MET A 1 -3.85 17.00 -0.70
C MET A 1 -3.95 15.49 -0.91
N PHE A 2 -3.39 14.96 -2.00
CA PHE A 2 -3.53 13.56 -2.44
C PHE A 2 -3.23 12.52 -1.35
N GLN A 3 -2.08 12.64 -0.65
CA GLN A 3 -1.68 11.68 0.37
C GLN A 3 -2.68 11.61 1.54
N GLY A 4 -3.20 12.76 1.98
CA GLY A 4 -4.25 12.83 3.00
C GLY A 4 -5.53 12.09 2.58
N LYS A 5 -5.96 12.27 1.32
CA LYS A 5 -7.11 11.54 0.76
C LYS A 5 -6.89 10.02 0.82
N ILE A 6 -5.71 9.54 0.41
CA ILE A 6 -5.38 8.10 0.44
C ILE A 6 -5.42 7.57 1.87
N VAL A 7 -4.77 8.26 2.82
CA VAL A 7 -4.78 7.85 4.23
C VAL A 7 -6.19 7.83 4.81
N ARG A 8 -7.03 8.83 4.50
CA ARG A 8 -8.44 8.89 4.93
C ARG A 8 -9.25 7.71 4.38
N LEU A 9 -9.11 7.41 3.09
CA LEU A 9 -9.78 6.26 2.46
C LEU A 9 -9.43 4.95 3.15
N ILE A 10 -8.14 4.74 3.47
CA ILE A 10 -7.67 3.49 4.11
C ILE A 10 -8.09 3.43 5.58
N ALA A 11 -7.71 4.43 6.39
CA ALA A 11 -7.79 4.35 7.84
C ALA A 11 -9.19 4.65 8.40
N ILE A 12 -9.92 5.58 7.77
CA ILE A 12 -11.18 6.13 8.32
C ILE A 12 -12.37 5.58 7.58
N GLU A 13 -12.38 5.67 6.25
CA GLU A 13 -13.51 5.22 5.44
C GLU A 13 -13.49 3.71 5.19
N LYS A 14 -12.38 3.03 5.51
CA LYS A 14 -12.20 1.58 5.35
C LYS A 14 -12.44 1.13 3.90
N LYS A 15 -11.91 1.90 2.95
CA LYS A 15 -12.02 1.70 1.49
C LYS A 15 -10.64 1.51 0.83
N PRO A 16 -9.91 0.41 1.12
CA PRO A 16 -8.57 0.19 0.58
C PRO A 16 -8.54 0.08 -0.95
N GLU A 17 -9.61 -0.42 -1.55
CA GLU A 17 -9.77 -0.64 -2.98
C GLU A 17 -9.86 0.69 -3.73
N GLU A 18 -10.64 1.65 -3.22
CA GLU A 18 -10.71 3.00 -3.77
C GLU A 18 -9.38 3.74 -3.59
N ALA A 19 -8.67 3.48 -2.48
CA ALA A 19 -7.33 4.02 -2.27
C ALA A 19 -6.33 3.47 -3.28
N LEU A 20 -6.37 2.16 -3.57
CA LEU A 20 -5.56 1.53 -4.61
C LEU A 20 -5.90 2.09 -5.99
N ASP A 21 -7.16 2.29 -6.33
CA ASP A 21 -7.56 2.88 -7.61
C ASP A 21 -6.96 4.28 -7.80
N ALA A 22 -7.05 5.12 -6.76
CA ALA A 22 -6.49 6.46 -6.77
C ALA A 22 -4.95 6.46 -6.85
N LEU A 23 -4.28 5.53 -6.16
CA LEU A 23 -2.83 5.32 -6.25
C LEU A 23 -2.43 4.88 -7.66
N CYS A 24 -3.10 3.88 -8.22
CA CYS A 24 -2.81 3.35 -9.55
C CYS A 24 -2.99 4.42 -10.63
N ALA A 25 -4.08 5.21 -10.56
CA ALA A 25 -4.31 6.33 -11.47
C ALA A 25 -3.19 7.39 -11.37
N ARG A 26 -2.74 7.69 -10.15
CA ARG A 26 -1.70 8.70 -9.90
C ARG A 26 -0.32 8.27 -10.41
N TYR A 27 0.03 7.00 -10.22
CA TYR A 27 1.33 6.44 -10.60
C TYR A 27 1.32 5.78 -11.99
N ARG A 28 0.16 5.72 -12.65
CA ARG A 28 -0.05 5.15 -13.99
C ARG A 28 0.40 3.68 -14.08
N VAL A 29 0.00 2.90 -13.08
CA VAL A 29 0.24 1.45 -13.02
C VAL A 29 -1.07 0.69 -13.01
N GLU A 30 -1.05 -0.57 -13.46
CA GLU A 30 -2.21 -1.45 -13.37
C GLU A 30 -2.57 -1.75 -11.91
N ARG A 31 -3.86 -1.95 -11.64
CA ARG A 31 -4.34 -2.23 -10.29
C ARG A 31 -3.92 -3.64 -9.81
N PRO A 32 -3.25 -3.78 -8.66
CA PRO A 32 -3.02 -5.08 -8.07
C PRO A 32 -4.32 -5.63 -7.46
N ILE A 33 -4.46 -6.95 -7.41
CA ILE A 33 -5.53 -7.61 -6.65
C ILE A 33 -5.22 -7.47 -5.15
N LEU A 34 -6.25 -7.33 -4.31
CA LEU A 34 -6.12 -7.36 -2.86
C LEU A 34 -6.74 -8.65 -2.32
N ARG A 35 -6.03 -9.38 -1.46
CA ARG A 35 -6.49 -10.65 -0.86
C ARG A 35 -6.12 -10.77 0.62
N ILE A 36 -6.99 -11.41 1.39
CA ILE A 36 -6.72 -11.81 2.78
C ILE A 36 -6.15 -13.23 2.81
N GLY A 37 -5.20 -13.46 3.71
CA GLY A 37 -4.45 -14.70 3.88
C GLY A 37 -3.12 -14.66 3.14
N LEU A 38 -2.02 -14.98 3.84
CA LEU A 38 -0.69 -14.97 3.23
C LEU A 38 -0.47 -16.19 2.32
N PRO A 39 0.38 -16.07 1.28
CA PRO A 39 0.83 -17.22 0.50
C PRO A 39 1.49 -18.29 1.38
N LYS A 40 1.40 -19.55 0.94
CA LYS A 40 1.99 -20.68 1.66
C LYS A 40 3.49 -20.46 1.91
N GLY A 41 3.88 -20.42 3.18
CA GLY A 41 5.28 -20.25 3.62
C GLY A 41 5.56 -18.91 4.27
N GLU A 42 4.76 -17.88 3.96
CA GLU A 42 4.86 -16.56 4.57
C GLU A 42 3.92 -16.49 5.77
N LYS A 43 4.42 -16.71 6.98
CA LYS A 43 3.58 -16.77 8.20
C LYS A 43 3.72 -15.56 9.13
N ARG A 44 4.69 -14.67 8.87
CA ARG A 44 5.07 -13.60 9.80
C ARG A 44 4.91 -12.18 9.24
N ALA A 45 4.69 -12.04 7.94
CA ALA A 45 4.51 -10.73 7.31
C ALA A 45 3.10 -10.19 7.58
N LEU A 46 2.95 -8.87 7.70
CA LEU A 46 1.62 -8.24 7.83
C LEU A 46 0.94 -8.12 6.45
N GLY A 47 1.75 -7.87 5.44
CA GLY A 47 1.37 -7.88 4.03
C GLY A 47 2.50 -8.44 3.18
N CYS A 48 2.18 -8.81 1.94
CA CYS A 48 3.16 -9.26 0.95
C CYS A 48 2.64 -9.05 -0.48
N TYR A 49 3.39 -8.29 -1.28
CA TYR A 49 3.17 -8.21 -2.71
C TYR A 49 3.83 -9.38 -3.46
N VAL A 50 3.03 -10.14 -4.21
CA VAL A 50 3.48 -11.23 -5.08
C VAL A 50 3.41 -10.79 -6.54
N HIS A 51 4.57 -10.48 -7.12
CA HIS A 51 4.68 -9.97 -8.49
C HIS A 51 4.04 -10.87 -9.55
N LYS A 52 4.30 -12.19 -9.50
CA LYS A 52 3.77 -13.15 -10.50
C LYS A 52 2.25 -13.15 -10.57
N GLU A 53 1.59 -12.82 -9.47
CA GLU A 53 0.14 -12.81 -9.33
C GLU A 53 -0.44 -11.39 -9.34
N ARG A 54 0.42 -10.36 -9.40
CA ARG A 54 0.05 -8.95 -9.23
C ARG A 54 -0.91 -8.74 -8.05
N THR A 55 -0.64 -9.42 -6.95
CA THR A 55 -1.54 -9.46 -5.79
C THR A 55 -0.83 -8.94 -4.56
N ILE A 56 -1.49 -8.06 -3.82
CA ILE A 56 -1.15 -7.70 -2.44
C ILE A 56 -1.95 -8.64 -1.53
N TYR A 57 -1.23 -9.44 -0.76
CA TYR A 57 -1.79 -10.29 0.28
C TYR A 57 -1.67 -9.58 1.64
N MET A 58 -2.71 -9.63 2.45
CA MET A 58 -2.70 -9.18 3.85
C MET A 58 -2.92 -10.37 4.78
N SER A 59 -2.27 -10.37 5.94
CA SER A 59 -2.42 -11.46 6.91
C SER A 59 -3.81 -11.51 7.56
N SER A 60 -4.46 -10.36 7.67
CA SER A 60 -5.79 -10.20 8.29
C SER A 60 -6.47 -8.94 7.73
N GLU A 61 -7.78 -8.84 7.96
CA GLU A 61 -8.59 -7.69 7.53
C GLU A 61 -8.11 -6.37 8.15
N GLU A 62 -7.60 -6.41 9.39
CA GLU A 62 -7.12 -5.20 10.11
C GLU A 62 -6.03 -4.45 9.31
N TYR A 63 -5.14 -5.18 8.63
CA TYR A 63 -4.03 -4.59 7.87
C TYR A 63 -4.44 -4.07 6.49
N LEU A 64 -5.64 -4.41 6.01
CA LEU A 64 -6.22 -3.71 4.85
C LEU A 64 -6.47 -2.23 5.18
N PHE A 65 -6.69 -1.93 6.46
CA PHE A 65 -7.00 -0.60 6.94
C PHE A 65 -5.83 0.09 7.64
N ASP A 66 -4.63 -0.50 7.57
CA ASP A 66 -3.39 0.13 7.98
C ASP A 66 -2.74 0.82 6.77
N PRO A 67 -2.73 2.17 6.72
CA PRO A 67 -2.12 2.91 5.62
C PRO A 67 -0.64 2.57 5.44
N TYR A 68 0.11 2.31 6.51
CA TYR A 68 1.53 1.99 6.40
C TYR A 68 1.72 0.70 5.61
N VAL A 69 1.03 -0.38 6.01
CA VAL A 69 1.18 -1.71 5.39
C VAL A 69 0.71 -1.68 3.93
N LEU A 70 -0.47 -1.11 3.65
CA LEU A 70 -0.99 -1.05 2.28
C LEU A 70 -0.08 -0.23 1.35
N ILE A 71 0.44 0.91 1.81
CA ILE A 71 1.33 1.77 1.02
C ILE A 71 2.71 1.12 0.83
N HIS A 72 3.20 0.38 1.83
CA HIS A 72 4.45 -0.41 1.74
C HIS A 72 4.35 -1.48 0.64
N GLU A 73 3.28 -2.28 0.65
CA GLU A 73 3.09 -3.31 -0.39
C GLU A 73 2.79 -2.70 -1.76
N PHE A 74 2.06 -1.58 -1.81
CA PHE A 74 1.86 -0.84 -3.06
C PHE A 74 3.19 -0.33 -3.65
N TYR A 75 4.15 0.06 -2.82
CA TYR A 75 5.48 0.44 -3.32
C TYR A 75 6.18 -0.75 -3.99
N HIS A 76 6.12 -1.95 -3.40
CA HIS A 76 6.68 -3.16 -4.03
C HIS A 76 6.05 -3.46 -5.38
N HIS A 77 4.74 -3.24 -5.51
CA HIS A 77 4.04 -3.29 -6.79
C HIS A 77 4.57 -2.25 -7.78
N LEU A 78 4.62 -0.97 -7.38
CA LEU A 78 5.10 0.13 -8.22
C LEU A 78 6.51 -0.13 -8.78
N ARG A 79 7.43 -0.63 -7.93
CA ARG A 79 8.82 -0.88 -8.35
C ARG A 79 8.97 -2.07 -9.29
N HIS A 80 8.16 -3.10 -9.13
CA HIS A 80 8.16 -4.22 -10.07
C HIS A 80 7.59 -3.81 -11.44
N VAL A 81 6.53 -2.99 -11.48
CA VAL A 81 5.93 -2.54 -12.75
C VAL A 81 6.84 -1.57 -13.51
N ASP A 82 7.54 -0.68 -12.81
CA ASP A 82 8.48 0.30 -13.40
C ASP A 82 9.78 -0.35 -13.96
N GLY A 83 9.93 -1.69 -13.86
CA GLY A 83 11.07 -2.45 -14.42
C GLY A 83 12.42 -2.20 -13.73
N LYS A 84 12.45 -1.38 -12.68
CA LYS A 84 13.68 -0.94 -12.00
C LYS A 84 13.89 -1.70 -10.68
N HIS A 85 14.39 -2.94 -10.79
CA HIS A 85 14.74 -3.84 -9.68
C HIS A 85 13.59 -4.10 -8.68
N ARG A 86 13.67 -5.22 -7.94
CA ARG A 86 12.72 -5.48 -6.85
C ARG A 86 12.89 -4.36 -5.81
N GLY A 87 11.82 -3.66 -5.46
CA GLY A 87 11.85 -2.67 -4.38
C GLY A 87 12.50 -3.29 -3.13
N THR A 88 13.40 -2.57 -2.48
CA THR A 88 14.01 -3.06 -1.23
C THR A 88 13.08 -2.73 -0.06
N GLU A 89 13.10 -3.55 0.99
CA GLU A 89 12.31 -3.29 2.21
C GLU A 89 12.59 -1.91 2.80
N ARG A 90 13.85 -1.46 2.75
CA ARG A 90 14.23 -0.12 3.21
C ARG A 90 13.50 0.97 2.42
N HIS A 91 13.48 0.89 1.09
CA HIS A 91 12.81 1.91 0.29
C HIS A 91 11.29 1.86 0.41
N ALA A 92 10.70 0.67 0.57
CA ALA A 92 9.27 0.52 0.82
C ALA A 92 8.87 1.19 2.14
N ARG A 93 9.65 0.95 3.20
CA ARG A 93 9.51 1.62 4.49
C ARG A 93 9.65 3.14 4.37
N ASP A 94 10.72 3.62 3.73
CA ASP A 94 10.98 5.05 3.61
C ASP A 94 9.88 5.76 2.79
N PHE A 95 9.39 5.10 1.74
CA PHE A 95 8.27 5.58 0.93
C PHE A 95 7.00 5.70 1.78
N ALA A 96 6.61 4.65 2.50
CA ALA A 96 5.41 4.66 3.34
C ALA A 96 5.48 5.74 4.43
N LEU A 97 6.60 5.82 5.16
CA LEU A 97 6.79 6.84 6.21
C LEU A 97 6.73 8.27 5.67
N SER A 98 7.36 8.53 4.52
CA SER A 98 7.31 9.83 3.84
C SER A 98 5.87 10.16 3.39
N PHE A 99 5.16 9.18 2.84
CA PHE A 99 3.78 9.33 2.40
C PHE A 99 2.87 9.76 3.56
N LEU A 100 2.96 9.08 4.70
CA LEU A 100 2.18 9.39 5.91
C LEU A 100 2.54 10.75 6.49
N ARG A 101 3.83 11.09 6.56
CA ARG A 101 4.28 12.41 7.03
C ARG A 101 3.70 13.54 6.16
N ASN A 102 3.65 13.34 4.85
CA ASN A 102 3.08 14.31 3.93
C ASN A 102 1.55 14.40 4.03
N ALA A 103 0.88 13.30 4.37
CA ALA A 103 -0.55 13.31 4.69
C ALA A 103 -0.85 14.20 5.91
N GLN A 104 -0.11 14.04 7.01
CA GLN A 104 -0.30 14.82 8.24
C GLN A 104 0.01 16.32 8.08
N ARG A 105 0.97 16.67 7.23
CA ARG A 105 1.29 18.08 6.92
C ARG A 105 0.20 18.80 6.11
N SER A 106 -0.72 18.05 5.52
CA SER A 106 -1.73 18.58 4.60
C SER A 106 -2.99 19.12 5.28
N GLY A 107 -3.01 19.26 6.62
CA GLY A 107 -4.07 19.91 7.37
C GLY A 107 -5.19 18.99 7.87
N ASP A 108 -5.24 17.73 7.42
CA ASP A 108 -6.11 16.72 8.01
C ASP A 108 -5.40 16.14 9.24
N ARG A 109 -5.71 16.68 10.43
CA ARG A 109 -5.31 16.11 11.72
C ARG A 109 -6.12 14.83 11.94
N LEU A 110 -5.78 13.79 11.19
CA LEU A 110 -6.35 12.44 11.31
C LEU A 110 -5.50 11.61 12.24
N LEU A 111 -5.41 12.03 13.51
CA LEU A 111 -5.12 11.25 14.72
C LEU A 111 -5.53 12.13 15.92
#